data_AF-A0A105V410-F1
#
_entry.id   AF-A0A105V410-F1
#
_cell.length_a   1.000
_cell.length_b   1.000
_cell.length_c   1.000
_cell.angle_alpha   90.00
_cell.angle_beta   90.00
_cell.angle_gamma   90.00
#
_symmetry.space_group_name_H-M   'P 1'
#
loop_
_entity.id
_entity.type
_entity.pdbx_description
1 polymer ?
#
loop_
_entity_poly.entity_id
_entity_poly.type
_entity_poly.pdbx_seq_one_letter_code
_entity_poly.pdbx_strand_id
1 'polypeptide(L)'
;MDHVIMTPEIVADLVSECLGTVKVLGIVGRCGTGKTLSLKRWMAEARAQGSLRVAYADGHTLLASDKVEIDFGGQVRGAAVGHYPMFDLNGADVVIVDEPLQNRELVERVLAHVEPDGGAFMHRLLILPLQTEEAITSLGIPRSALRLFSVARRPL
;
A
#
# COMPACT_ATOMS: atom_id res chain seq x y z
N MET A 1 -11.71 -8.79 -25.26
CA MET A 1 -10.29 -9.04 -24.95
C MET A 1 -9.91 -7.97 -23.95
N ASP A 2 -10.04 -8.30 -22.68
CA ASP A 2 -10.50 -7.32 -21.71
C ASP A 2 -9.32 -6.72 -20.96
N HIS A 3 -9.25 -5.38 -21.01
CA HIS A 3 -8.40 -4.62 -20.11
C HIS A 3 -8.82 -4.95 -18.69
N VAL A 4 -7.94 -5.58 -17.89
CA VAL A 4 -8.20 -5.74 -16.47
C VAL A 4 -7.97 -4.37 -15.85
N ILE A 5 -9.06 -3.62 -15.67
CA ILE A 5 -9.06 -2.44 -14.81
C ILE A 5 -9.09 -2.98 -13.39
N MET A 6 -8.18 -2.52 -12.55
CA MET A 6 -8.20 -2.91 -11.14
C MET A 6 -9.50 -2.40 -10.52
N THR A 7 -10.23 -3.27 -9.84
CA THR A 7 -11.47 -2.93 -9.14
C THR A 7 -11.31 -3.14 -7.63
N PRO A 8 -12.18 -2.54 -6.78
CA PRO A 8 -12.17 -2.77 -5.34
C PRO A 8 -12.29 -4.24 -4.94
N GLU A 9 -13.05 -5.05 -5.70
CA GLU A 9 -13.24 -6.48 -5.46
C GLU A 9 -11.93 -7.25 -5.66
N ILE A 10 -11.18 -6.93 -6.73
CA ILE A 10 -9.85 -7.50 -6.95
C ILE A 10 -8.91 -7.14 -5.79
N VAL A 11 -9.01 -5.92 -5.24
CA VAL A 11 -8.22 -5.52 -4.06
C VAL A 11 -8.60 -6.38 -2.87
N ALA A 12 -9.89 -6.55 -2.60
CA ALA A 12 -10.38 -7.34 -1.48
C ALA A 12 -9.87 -8.79 -1.54
N ASP A 13 -9.93 -9.42 -2.72
CA ASP A 13 -9.45 -10.79 -2.93
C ASP A 13 -7.94 -10.88 -2.66
N LEU A 14 -7.15 -9.98 -3.27
CA LEU A 14 -5.69 -9.97 -3.09
C LEU A 14 -5.29 -9.72 -1.62
N VAL A 15 -5.97 -8.81 -0.93
CA VAL A 15 -5.72 -8.55 0.48
C VAL A 15 -6.09 -9.76 1.32
N SER A 16 -7.23 -10.41 1.05
CA SER A 16 -7.64 -11.61 1.77
C SER A 16 -6.64 -12.76 1.59
N GLU A 17 -6.06 -12.92 0.40
CA GLU A 17 -5.02 -13.93 0.14
C GLU A 17 -3.69 -13.60 0.85
N CYS A 18 -3.36 -12.32 1.01
CA CYS A 18 -2.05 -11.88 1.48
C CYS A 18 -1.99 -11.64 3.00
N LEU A 19 -3.09 -11.21 3.59
CA LEU A 19 -3.15 -10.80 5.00
C LEU A 19 -2.78 -11.96 5.91
N GLY A 20 -1.77 -11.75 6.77
CA GLY A 20 -1.28 -12.80 7.65
C GLY A 20 -0.40 -13.87 6.97
N THR A 21 -0.08 -13.72 5.68
CA THR A 21 0.73 -14.70 4.93
C THR A 21 1.99 -14.09 4.32
N VAL A 22 1.89 -12.86 3.78
CA VAL A 22 3.03 -12.15 3.17
C VAL A 22 3.15 -10.76 3.76
N LYS A 23 4.38 -10.21 3.76
CA LYS A 23 4.61 -8.86 4.29
C LYS A 23 4.16 -7.79 3.30
N VAL A 24 4.42 -8.00 2.01
CA VAL A 24 4.17 -6.97 0.99
C VAL A 24 3.33 -7.52 -0.15
N LEU A 25 2.27 -6.80 -0.49
CA LEU A 25 1.53 -6.96 -1.74
C LEU A 25 1.92 -5.81 -2.69
N GLY A 26 2.67 -6.13 -3.74
CA GLY A 26 3.01 -5.20 -4.82
C GLY A 26 1.99 -5.27 -5.95
N ILE A 27 1.35 -4.15 -6.27
CA ILE A 27 0.35 -4.05 -7.33
C ILE A 27 0.91 -3.21 -8.47
N VAL A 28 1.33 -3.87 -9.54
CA VAL A 28 2.07 -3.27 -10.66
C VAL A 28 1.14 -2.94 -11.82
N GLY A 29 1.17 -1.71 -12.30
CA GLY A 29 0.47 -1.32 -13.52
C GLY A 29 0.74 0.12 -13.90
N ARG A 30 0.59 0.45 -15.19
CA ARG A 30 0.79 1.82 -15.68
C ARG A 30 -0.16 2.83 -15.03
N CYS A 31 0.11 4.13 -15.22
CA CYS A 31 -0.87 5.16 -14.88
C CYS A 31 -2.20 4.89 -15.64
N GLY A 32 -3.32 5.21 -15.01
CA GLY A 32 -4.66 4.99 -15.57
C GLY A 32 -5.24 3.59 -15.40
N THR A 33 -4.55 2.65 -14.73
CA THR A 33 -5.08 1.29 -14.51
C THR A 33 -6.06 1.15 -13.33
N GLY A 34 -6.42 2.25 -12.68
CA GLY A 34 -7.40 2.27 -11.57
C GLY A 34 -6.84 1.99 -10.17
N LYS A 35 -5.52 1.74 -10.01
CA LYS A 35 -4.92 1.35 -8.70
C LYS A 35 -5.32 2.25 -7.54
N THR A 36 -5.00 3.54 -7.61
CA THR A 36 -5.27 4.53 -6.55
C THR A 36 -6.76 4.62 -6.24
N LEU A 37 -7.62 4.70 -7.27
CA LEU A 37 -9.07 4.79 -7.08
C LEU A 37 -9.64 3.54 -6.40
N SER A 38 -9.22 2.36 -6.85
CA SER A 38 -9.71 1.09 -6.33
C SER A 38 -9.21 0.82 -4.91
N LEU A 39 -7.98 1.18 -4.59
CA LEU A 39 -7.45 1.13 -3.22
C LEU A 39 -8.21 2.07 -2.27
N LYS A 40 -8.48 3.33 -2.70
CA LYS A 40 -9.24 4.30 -1.88
C LYS A 40 -10.69 3.83 -1.66
N ARG A 41 -11.35 3.27 -2.68
CA ARG A 41 -12.71 2.70 -2.55
C ARG A 41 -12.75 1.48 -1.64
N TRP A 42 -11.86 0.52 -1.87
CA TRP A 42 -11.73 -0.66 -1.01
C TRP A 42 -11.47 -0.27 0.45
N MET A 43 -10.58 0.69 0.70
CA MET A 43 -10.32 1.19 2.05
C MET A 43 -11.59 1.74 2.72
N ALA A 44 -12.38 2.54 2.00
CA ALA A 44 -13.61 3.11 2.53
C ALA A 44 -14.62 2.01 2.91
N GLU A 45 -14.75 0.98 2.06
CA GLU A 45 -15.62 -0.18 2.31
C GLU A 45 -15.14 -1.01 3.51
N ALA A 46 -13.84 -1.32 3.59
CA ALA A 46 -13.25 -2.06 4.71
C ALA A 46 -13.45 -1.34 6.05
N ARG A 47 -13.33 -0.01 6.06
CA ARG A 47 -13.61 0.83 7.23
C ARG A 47 -15.08 0.83 7.61
N ALA A 48 -15.99 0.94 6.64
CA ALA A 48 -17.43 0.93 6.89
C ALA A 48 -17.90 -0.41 7.48
N GLN A 49 -17.26 -1.51 7.11
CA GLN A 49 -17.53 -2.84 7.64
C GLN A 49 -16.86 -3.10 9.01
N GLY A 50 -15.87 -2.29 9.39
CA GLY A 50 -15.09 -2.48 10.62
C GLY A 50 -14.25 -3.76 10.64
N SER A 51 -14.01 -4.39 9.48
CA SER A 51 -13.32 -5.67 9.36
C SER A 51 -11.79 -5.52 9.39
N LEU A 52 -11.27 -4.40 8.92
CA LEU A 52 -9.84 -4.08 8.90
C LEU A 52 -9.60 -2.60 9.20
N ARG A 53 -8.56 -2.33 9.97
CA ARG A 53 -8.06 -0.97 10.21
C ARG A 53 -7.03 -0.64 9.14
N VAL A 54 -7.46 0.10 8.12
CA VAL A 54 -6.62 0.43 6.96
C VAL A 54 -6.15 1.88 7.03
N ALA A 55 -4.85 2.07 6.94
CA ALA A 55 -4.21 3.38 6.77
C ALA A 55 -3.75 3.57 5.32
N TYR A 56 -3.84 4.82 4.84
CA TYR A 56 -3.40 5.19 3.50
C TYR A 56 -2.46 6.39 3.58
N ALA A 57 -1.22 6.19 3.15
CA ALA A 57 -0.23 7.23 2.97
C ALA A 57 -0.23 7.66 1.50
N ASP A 58 -0.68 8.89 1.24
CA ASP A 58 -0.69 9.52 -0.08
C ASP A 58 0.65 10.25 -0.30
N GLY A 59 1.51 9.66 -1.11
CA GLY A 59 2.78 10.27 -1.53
C GLY A 59 2.64 11.20 -2.73
N HIS A 60 1.48 11.25 -3.42
CA HIS A 60 1.30 12.16 -4.56
C HIS A 60 1.27 13.61 -4.13
N THR A 61 0.90 13.89 -2.88
CA THR A 61 0.97 15.23 -2.30
C THR A 61 2.41 15.77 -2.25
N LEU A 62 3.43 14.92 -2.30
CA LEU A 62 4.84 15.35 -2.37
C LEU A 62 5.19 16.11 -3.64
N LEU A 63 4.41 15.96 -4.72
CA LEU A 63 4.58 16.74 -5.94
C LEU A 63 4.17 18.22 -5.75
N ALA A 64 3.41 18.52 -4.70
CA ALA A 64 2.85 19.84 -4.42
C ALA A 64 3.12 20.35 -2.99
N SER A 65 3.69 19.52 -2.11
CA SER A 65 3.89 19.77 -0.68
C SER A 65 5.17 19.09 -0.17
N ASP A 66 5.67 19.54 0.96
CA ASP A 66 6.78 18.92 1.72
C ASP A 66 6.30 17.83 2.70
N LYS A 67 5.07 17.34 2.54
CA LYS A 67 4.44 16.37 3.45
C LYS A 67 3.70 15.25 2.72
N VAL A 68 3.77 14.07 3.32
CA VAL A 68 2.93 12.91 3.00
C VAL A 68 1.63 13.03 3.79
N GLU A 69 0.48 12.93 3.13
CA GLU A 69 -0.80 12.87 3.82
C GLU A 69 -1.10 11.43 4.26
N ILE A 70 -1.50 11.26 5.51
CA ILE A 70 -1.86 9.96 6.08
C ILE A 70 -3.32 10.03 6.49
N ASP A 71 -4.13 9.21 5.85
CA ASP A 71 -5.51 8.95 6.25
C ASP A 71 -5.56 7.70 7.12
N PHE A 72 -5.92 7.87 8.39
CA PHE A 72 -6.22 6.76 9.30
C PHE A 72 -7.34 7.12 10.27
N GLY A 73 -8.29 6.22 10.47
CA GLY A 73 -9.39 6.41 11.43
C GLY A 73 -10.30 7.61 11.14
N GLY A 74 -10.39 8.04 9.87
CA GLY A 74 -11.15 9.23 9.46
C GLY A 74 -10.46 10.56 9.77
N GLN A 75 -9.17 10.53 10.15
CA GLN A 75 -8.34 11.70 10.32
C GLN A 75 -7.28 11.73 9.23
N VAL A 76 -7.08 12.91 8.63
CA VAL A 76 -5.96 13.17 7.71
C VAL A 76 -4.92 13.99 8.45
N ARG A 77 -3.68 13.50 8.45
CA ARG A 77 -2.54 14.15 9.10
C ARG A 77 -1.36 14.23 8.15
N GLY A 78 -0.58 15.31 8.23
CA GLY A 78 0.64 15.45 7.45
C GLY A 78 1.85 14.91 8.19
N ALA A 79 2.66 14.09 7.54
CA ALA A 79 3.96 13.64 8.02
C ALA A 79 5.10 14.17 7.14
N ALA A 80 6.26 14.42 7.74
CA ALA A 80 7.45 14.79 7.00
C ALA A 80 7.89 13.68 6.04
N VAL A 81 8.39 14.07 4.87
CA VAL A 81 8.89 13.14 3.85
C VAL A 81 9.98 12.22 4.43
N GLY A 82 9.90 10.92 4.15
CA GLY A 82 10.89 9.94 4.60
C GLY A 82 10.80 9.58 6.10
N HIS A 83 9.94 10.24 6.87
CA HIS A 83 9.72 9.89 8.28
C HIS A 83 8.69 8.78 8.41
N TYR A 84 8.90 7.84 9.34
CA TYR A 84 7.88 6.84 9.69
C TYR A 84 6.90 7.43 10.70
N PRO A 85 5.62 7.59 10.34
CA PRO A 85 4.62 8.23 11.18
C PRO A 85 4.01 7.20 12.14
N MET A 86 4.84 6.67 13.05
CA MET A 86 4.47 5.57 13.95
C MET A 86 3.15 5.81 14.69
N PHE A 87 2.95 7.02 15.23
CA PHE A 87 1.75 7.37 15.97
C PHE A 87 0.50 7.43 15.08
N ASP A 88 0.65 7.83 13.83
CA ASP A 88 -0.47 7.98 12.90
C ASP A 88 -0.87 6.65 12.25
N LEU A 89 0.05 5.67 12.21
CA LEU A 89 -0.22 4.32 11.69
C LEU A 89 -0.55 3.32 12.80
N ASN A 90 -0.40 3.69 14.08
CA ASN A 90 -0.50 2.74 15.19
C ASN A 90 -1.85 1.99 15.22
N GLY A 91 -1.78 0.66 15.19
CA GLY A 91 -2.94 -0.23 15.19
C GLY A 91 -3.63 -0.38 13.84
N ALA A 92 -3.02 0.08 12.74
CA ALA A 92 -3.45 -0.30 11.40
C ALA A 92 -3.07 -1.75 11.10
N ASP A 93 -4.02 -2.56 10.64
CA ASP A 93 -3.78 -3.91 10.13
C ASP A 93 -3.08 -3.86 8.78
N VAL A 94 -3.50 -2.92 7.92
CA VAL A 94 -3.00 -2.76 6.55
C VAL A 94 -2.56 -1.32 6.35
N VAL A 95 -1.36 -1.15 5.78
CA VAL A 95 -0.85 0.15 5.37
C VAL A 95 -0.69 0.16 3.86
N ILE A 96 -1.34 1.11 3.20
CA ILE A 96 -1.15 1.40 1.78
C ILE A 96 -0.18 2.57 1.68
N VAL A 97 0.90 2.43 0.91
CA VAL A 97 1.81 3.52 0.59
C VAL A 97 1.73 3.79 -0.90
N ASP A 98 0.89 4.75 -1.29
CA ASP A 98 0.73 5.19 -2.69
C ASP A 98 1.77 6.26 -2.99
N GLU A 99 3.02 5.81 -3.17
CA GLU A 99 4.20 6.65 -3.32
C GLU A 99 4.70 6.64 -4.76
N PRO A 100 4.39 7.67 -5.58
CA PRO A 100 4.76 7.68 -6.99
C PRO A 100 6.26 7.89 -7.21
N LEU A 101 6.99 8.43 -6.23
CA LEU A 101 8.41 8.78 -6.36
C LEU A 101 9.36 7.66 -5.93
N GLN A 102 8.82 6.50 -5.54
CA GLN A 102 9.62 5.37 -5.05
C GLN A 102 10.51 5.76 -3.86
N ASN A 103 9.92 6.45 -2.87
CA ASN A 103 10.63 6.83 -1.65
C ASN A 103 11.02 5.58 -0.83
N ARG A 104 12.23 5.10 -1.10
CA ARG A 104 12.81 3.91 -0.47
C ARG A 104 12.84 4.02 1.05
N GLU A 105 13.22 5.17 1.59
CA GLU A 105 13.37 5.34 3.04
C GLU A 105 12.02 5.20 3.76
N LEU A 106 10.96 5.81 3.22
CA LEU A 106 9.61 5.65 3.76
C LEU A 106 9.17 4.18 3.73
N VAL A 107 9.33 3.53 2.57
CA VAL A 107 8.92 2.13 2.39
C VAL A 107 9.71 1.18 3.31
N GLU A 108 11.02 1.35 3.44
CA GLU A 108 11.86 0.56 4.33
C GLU A 108 11.43 0.70 5.79
N ARG A 109 11.14 1.92 6.24
CA ARG A 109 10.70 2.14 7.62
C ARG A 109 9.31 1.58 7.89
N VAL A 110 8.37 1.70 6.95
CA VAL A 110 7.05 1.05 7.09
C VAL A 110 7.21 -0.47 7.10
N LEU A 111 8.01 -1.03 6.20
CA LEU A 111 8.28 -2.46 6.11
C LEU A 111 8.89 -3.04 7.39
N ALA A 112 9.76 -2.28 8.08
CA ALA A 112 10.33 -2.70 9.36
C ALA A 112 9.28 -2.92 10.47
N HIS A 113 8.07 -2.39 10.29
CA HIS A 113 6.92 -2.54 11.20
C HIS A 113 5.84 -3.46 10.63
N VAL A 114 6.17 -4.29 9.63
CA VAL A 114 5.27 -5.27 9.05
C VAL A 114 5.68 -6.69 9.44
N GLU A 115 4.76 -7.37 10.13
CA GLU A 115 4.87 -8.79 10.48
C GLU A 115 3.48 -9.43 10.31
N PRO A 116 3.29 -10.42 9.41
CA PRO A 116 1.95 -10.92 9.09
C PRO A 116 1.25 -11.55 10.30
N ASP A 117 2.02 -12.25 11.13
CA ASP A 117 1.62 -12.84 12.41
C ASP A 117 1.95 -11.96 13.62
N GLY A 118 2.28 -10.68 13.36
CA GLY A 118 2.63 -9.71 14.39
C GLY A 118 1.46 -9.39 15.32
N GLY A 119 1.77 -9.10 16.58
CA GLY A 119 0.78 -8.62 17.55
C GLY A 119 0.28 -7.21 17.26
N ALA A 120 -0.53 -6.65 18.18
CA ALA A 120 -1.26 -5.38 18.02
C ALA A 120 -0.42 -4.12 17.69
N PHE A 121 0.90 -4.21 17.72
CA PHE A 121 1.84 -3.12 17.42
C PHE A 121 2.52 -3.24 16.05
N MET A 122 2.19 -4.27 15.28
CA MET A 122 2.70 -4.50 13.92
C MET A 122 1.59 -4.37 12.90
N HIS A 123 1.94 -3.88 11.72
CA HIS A 123 1.10 -4.00 10.54
C HIS A 123 1.18 -5.43 10.01
N ARG A 124 0.06 -5.95 9.51
CA ARG A 124 -0.04 -7.32 9.01
C ARG A 124 0.18 -7.40 7.49
N LEU A 125 0.06 -6.27 6.79
CA LEU A 125 0.30 -6.18 5.36
C LEU A 125 0.67 -4.75 4.94
N LEU A 126 1.69 -4.63 4.10
CA LEU A 126 1.99 -3.42 3.33
C LEU A 126 1.53 -3.60 1.88
N ILE A 127 0.78 -2.63 1.35
CA ILE A 127 0.36 -2.60 -0.06
C ILE A 127 1.10 -1.47 -0.79
N LEU A 128 1.70 -1.81 -1.93
CA LEU A 128 2.44 -0.88 -2.77
C LEU A 128 1.86 -0.86 -4.19
N PRO A 129 1.07 0.15 -4.58
CA PRO A 129 0.77 0.41 -5.98
C PRO A 129 2.01 0.95 -6.70
N LEU A 130 2.51 0.20 -7.68
CA LEU A 130 3.73 0.50 -8.42
C LEU A 130 3.44 0.65 -9.92
N GLN A 131 4.28 1.40 -10.63
CA GLN A 131 4.16 1.53 -12.08
C GLN A 131 4.77 0.35 -12.85
N THR A 132 5.90 -0.16 -12.36
CA THR A 132 6.69 -1.23 -12.99
C THR A 132 7.24 -2.18 -11.92
N GLU A 133 7.62 -3.40 -12.30
CA GLU A 133 8.31 -4.33 -11.39
C GLU A 133 9.72 -3.85 -11.02
N GLU A 134 10.39 -3.10 -11.89
CA GLU A 134 11.72 -2.54 -11.64
C GLU A 134 11.74 -1.65 -10.38
N ALA A 135 10.61 -1.00 -10.08
CA ALA A 135 10.43 -0.20 -8.86
C ALA A 135 10.63 -1.00 -7.56
N ILE A 136 10.42 -2.32 -7.59
CA ILE A 136 10.65 -3.18 -6.41
C ILE A 136 12.13 -3.24 -6.07
N THR A 137 12.97 -3.29 -7.11
CA THR A 137 14.42 -3.35 -6.98
C THR A 137 14.96 -2.05 -6.41
N SER A 138 14.45 -0.89 -6.88
CA SER A 138 14.85 0.41 -6.34
C SER A 138 14.42 0.61 -4.88
N LEU A 139 13.28 0.02 -4.48
CA LEU A 139 12.81 0.02 -3.09
C LEU A 139 13.52 -1.00 -2.18
N GLY A 140 14.38 -1.87 -2.72
CA GLY A 140 15.16 -2.82 -1.93
C GLY A 140 14.34 -3.92 -1.25
N ILE A 141 13.11 -4.18 -1.70
CA ILE A 141 12.20 -5.13 -1.05
C ILE A 141 12.63 -6.57 -1.39
N PRO A 142 12.88 -7.43 -0.38
CA PRO A 142 13.21 -8.83 -0.62
C PRO A 142 12.09 -9.56 -1.34
N ARG A 143 12.41 -10.33 -2.39
CA ARG A 143 11.41 -11.12 -3.13
C ARG A 143 10.69 -12.14 -2.24
N SER A 144 11.33 -12.64 -1.19
CA SER A 144 10.73 -13.56 -0.21
C SER A 144 9.62 -12.92 0.64
N ALA A 145 9.60 -11.59 0.76
CA ALA A 145 8.61 -10.86 1.53
C ALA A 145 7.40 -10.40 0.69
N LEU A 146 7.45 -10.63 -0.62
CA LEU A 146 6.62 -9.95 -1.61
C LEU A 146 5.73 -10.92 -2.42
N ARG A 147 4.45 -10.59 -2.52
CA ARG A 147 3.52 -11.13 -3.53
C ARG A 147 3.26 -10.05 -4.58
N LEU A 148 3.29 -10.40 -5.86
CA LEU A 148 3.05 -9.46 -6.96
C LEU A 148 1.75 -9.75 -7.70
N PHE A 149 1.03 -8.68 -8.02
CA PHE A 149 -0.11 -8.67 -8.92
C PHE A 149 0.12 -7.65 -10.04
N SER A 150 -0.05 -8.04 -11.30
CA SER A 150 0.08 -7.14 -12.46
C SER A 150 -1.27 -6.84 -13.09
N VAL A 151 -1.55 -5.55 -13.29
CA VAL A 151 -2.78 -5.02 -13.90
C VAL A 151 -2.71 -5.02 -15.44
N ALA A 152 -1.54 -5.30 -16.05
CA ALA A 152 -1.36 -5.28 -17.50
C ALA A 152 -0.59 -6.50 -18.03
N ARG A 153 -1.06 -7.10 -19.14
CA ARG A 153 -0.30 -8.11 -19.89
C ARG A 153 0.88 -7.46 -20.64
N ARG A 154 2.10 -7.68 -20.16
CA ARG A 154 3.22 -8.13 -21.00
C ARG A 154 3.97 -9.22 -20.23
N PRO A 155 4.59 -10.22 -20.92
CA PRO A 155 5.57 -11.05 -20.25
C PRO A 155 6.71 -10.17 -19.75
N LEU A 156 7.37 -10.63 -18.69
CA LEU A 156 8.73 -10.18 -18.37
C LEU A 156 9.60 -10.21 -19.63
#